data_AF-A0A3B3C070-F1
#
_entry.id   AF-A0A3B3C070-F1
#
_cell.length_a   1.000
_cell.length_b   1.000
_cell.length_c   1.000
_cell.angle_alpha   90.00
_cell.angle_beta   90.00
_cell.angle_gamma   90.00
#
_symmetry.space_group_name_H-M   'P 1'
#
loop_
_entity.id
_entity.type
_entity.pdbx_description
1 polymer ?
#
loop_
_entity_poly.entity_id
_entity_poly.type
_entity_poly.pdbx_seq_one_letter_code
_entity_poly.pdbx_strand_id
1 'polypeptide(L)'
;MSSRYRIVVEGEASETDSDDEVYITSLPSGQTARAKVPGEASETDSEGEPQQAAQHPAAGQESAQILKKDLPPLIVVRDHLDIQSVVEDRPSPAPRSHGDSLLQQKLQESNSRLYSDVGQTVCHVYSSANKEIRSATTQLNASQGAIINASHSIRLILDDLRAVSEKIDIITSCQILSDININVPNSLNAPVP
;
A
#
# COMPACT_ATOMS: atom_id res chain seq x y z
N MET A 1 25.82 -12.76 -43.76
CA MET A 1 25.73 -13.63 -42.57
C MET A 1 26.23 -12.84 -41.38
N SER A 2 25.44 -12.80 -40.31
CA SER A 2 25.58 -11.98 -39.11
C SER A 2 26.63 -12.56 -38.16
N SER A 3 27.49 -11.74 -37.55
CA SER A 3 28.04 -12.04 -36.23
C SER A 3 27.71 -10.88 -35.30
N ARG A 4 26.73 -11.10 -34.42
CA ARG A 4 26.45 -10.24 -33.28
C ARG A 4 27.39 -10.66 -32.17
N TYR A 5 28.31 -9.79 -31.79
CA TYR A 5 29.12 -9.99 -30.59
C TYR A 5 28.21 -9.85 -29.37
N ARG A 6 28.18 -10.88 -28.52
CA ARG A 6 27.46 -10.88 -27.25
C ARG A 6 28.33 -10.19 -26.21
N ILE A 7 27.92 -8.98 -25.80
CA ILE A 7 28.54 -8.27 -24.68
C ILE A 7 28.02 -8.93 -23.41
N VAL A 8 28.91 -9.52 -22.61
CA VAL A 8 28.59 -10.08 -21.29
C VAL A 8 29.29 -9.19 -20.28
N VAL A 9 28.52 -8.51 -19.43
CA VAL A 9 29.02 -7.74 -18.29
C VAL A 9 29.07 -8.70 -17.09
N GLU A 10 30.25 -8.93 -16.52
CA GLU A 10 30.34 -9.70 -15.28
C GLU A 10 29.62 -8.95 -14.15
N GLY A 11 28.54 -9.54 -13.63
CA GLY A 11 27.78 -9.00 -12.50
C GLY A 11 26.30 -8.71 -12.77
N GLU A 12 25.83 -8.73 -14.01
CA GLU A 12 24.40 -8.60 -14.30
C GLU A 12 23.74 -9.98 -14.43
N ALA A 13 22.72 -10.24 -13.61
CA ALA A 13 21.93 -11.44 -13.71
C ALA A 13 21.04 -11.36 -14.97
N SER A 14 21.17 -12.33 -15.89
CA SER A 14 20.22 -12.49 -17.00
C SER A 14 18.83 -12.73 -16.43
N GLU A 15 17.95 -11.73 -16.54
CA GLU A 15 16.52 -11.93 -16.31
C GLU A 15 15.99 -12.95 -17.32
N THR A 16 15.55 -14.10 -16.80
CA THR A 16 14.83 -15.13 -17.56
C THR A 16 13.36 -14.94 -17.21
N ASP A 17 12.60 -14.30 -18.11
CA ASP A 17 11.14 -14.23 -18.01
C ASP A 17 10.56 -15.62 -18.26
N SER A 18 10.18 -16.30 -17.19
CA SER A 18 9.52 -17.61 -17.21
C SER A 18 8.32 -17.55 -16.27
N ASP A 19 7.20 -17.11 -16.81
CA ASP A 19 5.89 -17.19 -16.16
C ASP A 19 5.35 -18.62 -16.27
N ASP A 20 5.51 -19.39 -15.19
CA ASP A 20 4.93 -20.73 -15.05
C ASP A 20 3.96 -20.69 -13.85
N GLU A 21 2.69 -20.38 -14.13
CA GLU A 21 1.62 -20.41 -13.14
C GLU A 21 1.35 -21.84 -12.67
N VAL A 22 1.62 -22.12 -11.39
CA VAL A 22 1.18 -23.35 -10.72
C VAL A 22 0.22 -23.04 -9.58
N TYR A 23 -1.06 -23.22 -9.89
CA TYR A 23 -2.17 -23.26 -8.96
C TYR A 23 -2.05 -24.51 -8.05
N ILE A 24 -1.68 -24.33 -6.77
CA ILE A 24 -1.77 -25.42 -5.78
C ILE A 24 -2.51 -24.95 -4.54
N THR A 25 -3.81 -25.25 -4.55
CA THR A 25 -4.68 -25.31 -3.38
C THR A 25 -4.36 -26.59 -2.59
N SER A 26 -4.02 -26.46 -1.29
CA SER A 26 -4.23 -27.43 -0.16
C SER A 26 -2.99 -27.90 0.63
N LEU A 27 -2.83 -27.31 1.84
CA LEU A 27 -2.35 -27.89 3.13
C LEU A 27 -0.85 -28.27 3.30
N PRO A 28 -0.33 -28.42 4.55
CA PRO A 28 -0.47 -27.62 5.77
C PRO A 28 0.88 -27.03 6.25
N SER A 29 0.80 -26.05 7.16
CA SER A 29 1.95 -25.35 7.79
C SER A 29 2.98 -26.32 8.41
N GLY A 30 4.23 -26.23 7.96
CA GLY A 30 5.35 -27.01 8.50
C GLY A 30 6.70 -26.40 8.17
N GLN A 31 7.32 -25.82 9.21
CA GLN A 31 8.76 -25.53 9.35
C GLN A 31 9.34 -24.42 8.45
N THR A 32 9.42 -23.24 9.06
CA THR A 32 10.32 -22.15 8.66
C THR A 32 11.77 -22.63 8.67
N ALA A 33 12.27 -23.05 7.50
CA ALA A 33 13.69 -23.18 7.26
C ALA A 33 14.29 -21.77 7.21
N ARG A 34 14.78 -21.31 8.36
CA ARG A 34 15.54 -20.08 8.55
C ARG A 34 16.78 -20.13 7.65
N ALA A 35 16.70 -19.49 6.49
CA ALA A 35 17.85 -19.24 5.63
C ALA A 35 18.85 -18.38 6.41
N LYS A 36 20.02 -18.94 6.73
CA LYS A 36 21.06 -18.26 7.50
C LYS A 36 21.95 -17.49 6.54
N VAL A 37 21.70 -16.18 6.44
CA VAL A 37 22.54 -15.26 5.65
C VAL A 37 23.84 -15.02 6.43
N PRO A 38 25.03 -15.29 5.85
CA PRO A 38 26.29 -14.94 6.49
C PRO A 38 26.45 -13.41 6.46
N GLY A 39 26.30 -12.75 7.61
CA GLY A 39 26.56 -11.31 7.74
C GLY A 39 25.54 -10.51 8.55
N GLU A 40 24.40 -11.09 8.94
CA GLU A 40 23.42 -10.37 9.76
C GLU A 40 23.77 -10.48 11.25
N ALA A 41 23.95 -9.32 11.91
CA ALA A 41 24.12 -9.25 13.36
C ALA A 41 22.82 -9.66 14.04
N SER A 42 22.89 -10.67 14.93
CA SER A 42 21.73 -11.11 15.73
C SER A 42 21.28 -9.99 16.66
N GLU A 43 20.02 -9.59 16.54
CA GLU A 43 19.35 -8.72 17.51
C GLU A 43 19.32 -9.41 18.88
N THR A 44 19.88 -8.72 19.87
CA THR A 44 19.90 -9.16 21.26
C THR A 44 18.56 -8.78 21.91
N ASP A 45 17.65 -9.73 22.04
CA ASP A 45 16.52 -9.62 22.97
C ASP A 45 16.99 -10.07 24.35
N SER A 46 17.06 -9.14 25.29
CA SER A 46 17.35 -9.42 26.70
C SER A 46 16.57 -8.46 27.58
N GLU A 47 15.25 -8.65 27.62
CA GLU A 47 14.38 -8.11 28.67
C GLU A 47 14.62 -8.90 29.98
N GLY A 48 15.50 -8.37 30.84
CA GLY A 48 15.70 -8.84 32.21
C GLY A 48 15.22 -7.78 33.21
N GLU A 49 14.24 -8.16 34.05
CA GLU A 49 13.65 -7.32 35.09
C GLU A 49 14.66 -6.76 36.12
N PRO A 50 14.33 -5.64 36.81
CA PRO A 50 15.27 -4.92 37.65
C PRO A 50 15.28 -5.47 39.09
N GLN A 51 16.47 -5.65 39.67
CA GLN A 51 16.58 -5.60 41.13
C GLN A 51 17.93 -5.07 41.63
N GLN A 52 17.79 -4.16 42.59
CA GLN A 52 18.78 -3.30 43.21
C GLN A 52 19.86 -4.06 43.99
N ALA A 53 21.08 -3.52 43.98
CA ALA A 53 21.73 -2.89 45.14
C ALA A 53 23.24 -3.17 45.19
N ALA A 54 24.00 -2.07 45.14
CA ALA A 54 25.27 -1.81 45.82
C ALA A 54 26.39 -2.88 45.77
N GLN A 55 27.51 -2.52 45.14
CA GLN A 55 28.82 -2.36 45.80
C GLN A 55 29.88 -1.88 44.80
N HIS A 56 30.35 -0.64 45.01
CA HIS A 56 31.66 -0.18 44.55
C HIS A 56 32.76 -0.97 45.31
N PRO A 57 33.94 -1.23 44.71
CA PRO A 57 34.98 -0.19 44.72
C PRO A 57 35.93 -0.13 43.51
N ALA A 58 36.55 1.04 43.39
CA ALA A 58 37.93 1.26 42.92
C ALA A 58 38.33 0.79 41.51
N ALA A 59 38.00 1.60 40.50
CA ALA A 59 38.84 1.81 39.31
C ALA A 59 38.62 3.21 38.73
N GLY A 60 38.49 4.21 39.61
CA GLY A 60 38.33 5.60 39.21
C GLY A 60 39.64 6.33 39.42
N GLN A 61 40.45 6.50 38.37
CA GLN A 61 41.33 7.67 38.24
C GLN A 61 42.05 7.83 36.90
N GLU A 62 42.12 6.83 36.02
CA GLU A 62 42.88 6.99 34.76
C GLU A 62 42.02 7.37 33.54
N SER A 63 40.76 6.91 33.47
CA SER A 63 39.90 7.16 32.30
C SER A 63 39.33 8.58 32.21
N ALA A 64 39.30 9.32 33.34
CA ALA A 64 38.75 10.67 33.39
C ALA A 64 39.75 11.78 33.00
N GLN A 65 41.04 11.42 32.80
CA GLN A 65 42.06 12.38 32.36
C GLN A 65 42.24 12.39 30.83
N ILE A 66 41.89 11.30 30.14
CA ILE A 66 42.04 11.17 28.68
C ILE A 66 40.94 11.98 27.95
N LEU A 67 39.74 12.10 28.55
CA LEU A 67 38.63 12.88 27.99
C LEU A 67 38.71 14.40 28.27
N LYS A 68 39.66 14.86 29.10
CA LYS A 68 39.76 16.28 29.51
C LYS A 68 40.72 17.12 28.66
N LYS A 69 41.45 16.52 27.73
CA LYS A 69 42.53 17.20 27.00
C LYS A 69 42.27 17.46 25.51
N ASP A 70 41.15 17.02 24.96
CA ASP A 70 40.94 17.11 23.51
C ASP A 70 39.52 17.52 23.08
N LEU A 71 38.82 18.27 23.93
CA LEU A 71 37.62 18.97 23.49
C LEU A 71 37.96 20.45 23.30
N PRO A 72 37.79 21.01 22.08
CA PRO A 72 37.87 22.44 21.88
C PRO A 72 36.83 23.14 22.79
N PRO A 73 37.15 24.30 23.36
CA PRO A 73 36.28 24.95 24.33
C PRO A 73 34.90 25.22 23.72
N LEU A 74 33.85 24.86 24.47
CA LEU A 74 32.47 25.21 24.14
C LEU A 74 32.34 26.75 24.16
N ILE A 75 32.22 27.35 22.99
CA ILE A 75 31.94 28.77 22.85
C ILE A 75 30.45 28.96 23.10
N VAL A 76 30.12 29.47 24.29
CA VAL A 76 28.76 29.86 24.62
C VAL A 76 28.55 31.27 24.10
N VAL A 77 27.88 31.41 22.95
CA VAL A 77 27.38 32.69 22.47
C VAL A 77 26.16 33.04 23.31
N ARG A 78 26.37 33.79 24.39
CA ARG A 78 25.29 34.46 25.12
C ARG A 78 25.03 35.77 24.40
N ASP A 79 23.86 35.87 23.75
CA ASP A 79 23.31 37.16 23.34
C ASP A 79 22.94 37.96 24.59
N HIS A 80 23.93 38.61 25.19
CA HIS A 80 23.75 39.63 26.21
C HIS A 80 24.30 40.93 25.61
N LEU A 81 23.38 41.74 25.10
CA LEU A 81 23.62 43.14 24.82
C LEU A 81 24.15 43.77 26.12
N ASP A 82 25.36 44.32 26.04
CA ASP A 82 26.04 45.13 27.07
C ASP A 82 26.92 44.41 28.11
N ILE A 83 28.09 43.89 27.70
CA ILE A 83 29.34 44.02 28.49
C ILE A 83 30.54 44.18 27.53
N GLN A 84 31.15 45.37 27.52
CA GLN A 84 32.47 45.61 26.89
C GLN A 84 33.55 44.89 27.70
N SER A 85 34.15 43.84 27.13
CA SER A 85 35.38 43.23 27.64
C SER A 85 36.51 43.53 26.67
N VAL A 86 37.33 44.52 27.03
CA VAL A 86 38.63 44.80 26.43
C VAL A 86 39.57 43.64 26.77
N VAL A 87 40.27 43.09 25.77
CA VAL A 87 41.70 42.70 25.75
C VAL A 87 41.95 41.64 24.66
N GLU A 88 43.00 41.95 23.87
CA GLU A 88 43.78 41.13 22.94
C GLU A 88 43.16 40.69 21.59
N ASP A 89 43.43 41.56 20.63
CA ASP A 89 43.82 41.29 19.25
C ASP A 89 44.61 39.97 19.07
N ARG A 90 43.88 38.91 18.77
CA ARG A 90 44.32 37.90 17.82
C ARG A 90 43.20 37.80 16.79
N PRO A 91 43.43 38.08 15.50
CA PRO A 91 42.46 37.70 14.50
C PRO A 91 42.37 36.18 14.55
N SER A 92 41.36 35.65 15.25
CA SER A 92 40.91 34.29 15.03
C SER A 92 40.75 34.18 13.52
N PRO A 93 41.29 33.14 12.85
CA PRO A 93 40.90 32.92 11.48
C PRO A 93 39.38 32.86 11.53
N ALA A 94 38.72 33.81 10.85
CA ALA A 94 37.29 33.76 10.62
C ALA A 94 36.96 32.31 10.33
N PRO A 95 35.91 31.71 10.93
CA PRO A 95 35.52 30.36 10.57
C PRO A 95 35.32 30.43 9.08
N ARG A 96 36.33 29.95 8.33
CA ARG A 96 36.29 29.93 6.88
C ARG A 96 34.98 29.22 6.65
N SER A 97 34.06 29.85 5.93
CA SER A 97 32.85 29.17 5.47
C SER A 97 33.35 27.81 5.00
N HIS A 98 33.13 26.77 5.80
CA HIS A 98 33.83 25.52 5.63
C HIS A 98 33.04 24.85 4.54
N GLY A 99 33.31 25.35 3.33
CA GLY A 99 32.75 24.92 2.09
C GLY A 99 33.22 23.50 1.92
N ASP A 100 32.28 22.63 2.25
CA ASP A 100 32.06 21.40 1.55
C ASP A 100 33.24 20.44 1.63
N SER A 101 33.38 19.81 2.79
CA SER A 101 33.92 18.44 2.73
C SER A 101 33.10 17.67 1.68
N LEU A 102 33.76 16.86 0.85
CA LEU A 102 33.08 16.07 -0.19
C LEU A 102 31.90 15.26 0.40
N LEU A 103 32.03 14.84 1.65
CA LEU A 103 30.96 14.21 2.42
C LEU A 103 29.77 15.14 2.62
N GLN A 104 29.99 16.36 3.11
CA GLN A 104 28.92 17.35 3.32
C GLN A 104 28.21 17.71 2.02
N GLN A 105 28.95 17.85 0.91
CA GLN A 105 28.37 18.06 -0.41
C GLN A 105 27.50 16.87 -0.84
N LYS A 106 27.99 15.64 -0.72
CA LYS A 106 27.22 14.45 -1.10
C LYS A 106 26.02 14.19 -0.18
N LEU A 107 26.14 14.50 1.10
CA LEU A 107 25.02 14.43 2.02
C LEU A 107 23.95 15.45 1.64
N GLN A 108 24.34 16.68 1.36
CA GLN A 108 23.42 17.73 0.94
C GLN A 108 22.72 17.37 -0.38
N GLU A 109 23.46 16.87 -1.37
CA GLU A 109 22.92 16.44 -2.65
C GLU A 109 21.96 15.26 -2.49
N SER A 110 22.36 14.22 -1.74
CA SER A 110 21.53 13.05 -1.48
C SER A 110 20.25 13.41 -0.74
N ASN A 111 20.33 14.28 0.27
CA ASN A 111 19.18 14.72 1.05
C ASN A 111 18.22 15.54 0.18
N SER A 112 18.76 16.42 -0.68
CA SER A 112 17.97 17.21 -1.64
C SER A 112 17.23 16.32 -2.63
N ARG A 113 17.90 15.30 -3.18
CA ARG A 113 17.30 14.30 -4.08
C ARG A 113 16.21 13.51 -3.35
N LEU A 114 16.49 13.04 -2.14
CA LEU A 114 15.53 12.28 -1.34
C LEU A 114 14.26 13.11 -1.05
N TYR A 115 14.39 14.37 -0.65
CA TYR A 115 13.23 15.24 -0.43
C TYR A 115 12.40 15.45 -1.69
N SER A 116 13.06 15.65 -2.83
CA SER A 116 12.37 15.77 -4.11
C SER A 116 11.63 14.47 -4.46
N ASP A 117 12.31 13.33 -4.37
CA ASP A 117 11.75 12.03 -4.75
C ASP A 117 10.57 11.65 -3.85
N VAL A 118 10.74 11.76 -2.52
CA VAL A 118 9.65 11.53 -1.56
C VAL A 118 8.48 12.48 -1.82
N GLY A 119 8.77 13.77 -2.05
CA GLY A 119 7.75 14.76 -2.38
C GLY A 119 6.97 14.41 -3.65
N GLN A 120 7.66 13.98 -4.70
CA GLN A 120 7.05 13.56 -5.96
C GLN A 120 6.25 12.27 -5.80
N THR A 121 6.78 11.26 -5.10
CA THR A 121 6.07 10.00 -4.86
C THR A 121 4.78 10.24 -4.08
N VAL A 122 4.82 11.04 -3.00
CA VAL A 122 3.63 11.35 -2.22
C VAL A 122 2.60 12.12 -3.05
N CYS A 123 3.03 13.16 -3.78
CA CYS A 123 2.15 13.91 -4.68
C CYS A 123 1.53 13.01 -5.75
N HIS A 124 2.30 12.11 -6.35
CA HIS A 124 1.84 11.19 -7.37
C HIS A 124 0.80 10.21 -6.82
N VAL A 125 1.09 9.54 -5.70
CA VAL A 125 0.18 8.56 -5.08
C VAL A 125 -1.12 9.25 -4.66
N TYR A 126 -1.05 10.41 -4.01
CA TYR A 126 -2.25 11.13 -3.59
C TYR A 126 -3.08 11.62 -4.79
N SER A 127 -2.42 12.14 -5.83
CA SER A 127 -3.09 12.58 -7.06
C SER A 127 -3.74 11.42 -7.81
N SER A 128 -3.07 10.27 -7.91
CA SER A 128 -3.62 9.06 -8.52
C SER A 128 -4.83 8.57 -7.75
N ALA A 129 -4.70 8.40 -6.43
CA ALA A 129 -5.80 7.95 -5.57
C ALA A 129 -7.01 8.89 -5.67
N ASN A 130 -6.81 10.21 -5.70
CA ASN A 130 -7.90 11.17 -5.87
C ASN A 130 -8.59 11.03 -7.24
N LYS A 131 -7.84 10.78 -8.32
CA LYS A 131 -8.43 10.51 -9.64
C LYS A 131 -9.24 9.22 -9.64
N GLU A 132 -8.73 8.17 -9.03
CA GLU A 132 -9.42 6.88 -8.91
C GLU A 132 -10.70 7.00 -8.09
N ILE A 133 -10.66 7.69 -6.95
CA ILE A 133 -11.86 7.95 -6.11
C ILE A 133 -12.91 8.74 -6.91
N ARG A 134 -12.50 9.77 -7.65
CA ARG A 134 -13.42 10.54 -8.49
C ARG A 134 -14.03 9.67 -9.59
N SER A 135 -13.22 8.86 -10.26
CA SER A 135 -13.68 7.92 -11.29
C SER A 135 -14.70 6.92 -10.72
N ALA A 136 -14.37 6.26 -9.61
CA ALA A 136 -15.25 5.33 -8.92
C ALA A 136 -16.57 6.00 -8.49
N THR A 137 -16.49 7.24 -7.99
CA THR A 137 -17.68 8.02 -7.61
C THR A 137 -18.57 8.30 -8.83
N THR A 138 -17.98 8.68 -9.97
CA THR A 138 -18.76 8.90 -11.20
C THR A 138 -19.41 7.61 -11.71
N GLN A 139 -18.71 6.48 -11.64
CA GLN A 139 -19.25 5.18 -12.02
C GLN A 139 -20.39 4.73 -11.09
N LEU A 140 -20.25 4.97 -9.79
CA LEU A 140 -21.30 4.69 -8.81
C LEU A 140 -22.56 5.53 -9.06
N ASN A 141 -22.41 6.83 -9.36
CA ASN A 141 -23.54 7.69 -9.71
C ASN A 141 -24.23 7.23 -11.00
N ALA A 142 -23.46 6.83 -12.01
CA ALA A 142 -24.02 6.25 -13.24
C ALA A 142 -24.79 4.95 -12.96
N SER A 143 -24.24 4.08 -12.13
CA SER A 143 -24.89 2.83 -11.69
C SER A 143 -26.19 3.10 -10.94
N GLN A 144 -26.22 4.08 -10.04
CA GLN A 144 -27.46 4.50 -9.35
C GLN A 144 -28.55 4.91 -10.34
N GLY A 145 -28.21 5.70 -11.37
CA GLY A 145 -29.17 6.08 -12.41
C GLY A 145 -29.71 4.87 -13.17
N ALA A 146 -28.84 3.91 -13.52
CA ALA A 146 -29.25 2.68 -14.17
C ALA A 146 -30.18 1.82 -13.29
N ILE A 147 -29.88 1.70 -11.99
CA ILE A 147 -30.72 0.95 -11.03
C ILE A 147 -32.11 1.59 -10.88
N ILE A 148 -32.18 2.93 -10.79
CA ILE A 148 -33.45 3.65 -10.68
C ILE A 148 -34.30 3.40 -11.93
N ASN A 149 -33.69 3.50 -13.12
CA ASN A 149 -34.38 3.25 -14.38
C ASN A 149 -34.87 1.81 -14.49
N ALA A 150 -34.03 0.82 -14.16
CA ALA A 150 -34.40 -0.59 -14.15
C ALA A 150 -35.55 -0.85 -13.16
N SER A 151 -35.47 -0.28 -11.96
CA SER A 151 -36.50 -0.39 -10.92
C SER A 151 -37.82 0.20 -11.39
N HIS A 152 -37.78 1.31 -12.13
CA HIS A 152 -38.97 1.91 -12.73
C HIS A 152 -39.58 1.00 -13.80
N SER A 153 -38.78 0.47 -14.71
CA SER A 153 -39.26 -0.45 -15.76
C SER A 153 -39.88 -1.71 -15.18
N ILE A 154 -39.24 -2.31 -14.16
CA ILE A 154 -39.77 -3.50 -13.48
C ILE A 154 -41.15 -3.20 -12.86
N ARG A 155 -41.30 -2.05 -12.20
CA ARG A 155 -42.58 -1.67 -11.60
C ARG A 155 -43.70 -1.58 -12.63
N LEU A 156 -43.43 -0.91 -13.76
CA LEU A 156 -44.40 -0.81 -14.85
C LEU A 156 -44.80 -2.20 -15.38
N ILE A 157 -43.83 -3.07 -15.61
CA ILE A 157 -44.09 -4.45 -16.07
C ILE A 157 -44.96 -5.19 -15.04
N LEU A 158 -44.69 -5.04 -13.75
CA LEU A 158 -45.50 -5.68 -12.71
C LEU A 158 -46.93 -5.15 -12.66
N ASP A 159 -47.13 -3.84 -12.84
CA ASP A 159 -48.45 -3.22 -12.90
C ASP A 159 -49.23 -3.70 -14.13
N ASP A 160 -48.58 -3.78 -15.29
CA ASP A 160 -49.17 -4.32 -16.53
C ASP A 160 -49.55 -5.80 -16.36
N LEU A 161 -48.66 -6.61 -15.79
CA LEU A 161 -48.93 -8.03 -15.53
C LEU A 161 -50.08 -8.22 -14.55
N ARG A 162 -50.19 -7.36 -13.52
CA ARG A 162 -51.33 -7.37 -12.60
C ARG A 162 -52.63 -7.02 -13.33
N ALA A 163 -52.62 -5.99 -14.18
CA ALA A 163 -53.79 -5.61 -14.96
C ALA A 163 -54.22 -6.75 -15.90
N VAL A 164 -53.28 -7.40 -16.59
CA VAL A 164 -53.55 -8.57 -17.44
C VAL A 164 -54.13 -9.72 -16.61
N SER A 165 -53.57 -9.99 -15.44
CA SER A 165 -54.09 -11.02 -14.53
C SER A 165 -55.54 -10.75 -14.11
N GLU A 166 -55.88 -9.50 -13.77
CA GLU A 166 -57.25 -9.12 -13.42
C GLU A 166 -58.21 -9.30 -14.60
N LYS A 167 -57.79 -8.97 -15.83
CA LYS A 167 -58.61 -9.20 -17.02
C LYS A 167 -58.85 -10.69 -17.27
N ILE A 168 -57.84 -11.54 -17.10
CA ILE A 168 -57.98 -13.00 -17.22
C ILE A 168 -58.94 -13.53 -16.16
N ASP A 169 -58.83 -13.04 -14.93
CA ASP A 169 -59.74 -13.41 -13.83
C ASP A 169 -61.19 -13.03 -14.14
N ILE A 170 -61.45 -11.83 -14.66
CA ILE A 170 -62.78 -11.42 -15.13
C ILE A 170 -63.30 -12.35 -16.24
N ILE A 171 -62.48 -12.63 -17.27
CA ILE A 171 -62.90 -13.50 -18.39
C ILE A 171 -63.26 -14.90 -17.91
N THR A 172 -62.46 -15.44 -16.99
CA THR A 172 -62.63 -16.80 -16.46
C THR A 172 -63.82 -16.87 -15.49
N SER A 173 -63.99 -15.88 -14.63
CA SER A 173 -65.09 -15.82 -13.65
C SER A 173 -66.44 -15.55 -14.28
N CYS A 174 -66.51 -14.75 -15.35
CA CYS A 174 -67.75 -14.42 -16.03
C CYS A 174 -68.25 -15.49 -17.02
N GLN A 175 -67.58 -16.66 -17.15
CA GLN A 175 -67.93 -17.71 -18.12
C GLN A 175 -68.12 -17.15 -19.55
N ILE A 176 -67.36 -16.11 -19.90
CA ILE A 176 -67.38 -15.50 -21.24
C ILE A 176 -66.83 -16.48 -22.28
N LEU A 177 -66.01 -17.44 -21.84
CA LEU A 177 -65.49 -18.52 -22.66
C LEU A 177 -66.56 -19.62 -22.79
N SER A 178 -66.93 -19.93 -24.02
CA SER A 178 -67.82 -21.07 -24.29
C SER A 178 -67.09 -22.39 -24.03
N ASP A 179 -67.72 -23.33 -23.34
CA ASP A 179 -67.20 -24.70 -23.17
C ASP A 179 -67.17 -25.41 -24.53
N ILE A 180 -66.00 -25.47 -25.16
CA ILE A 180 -65.79 -26.22 -26.40
C ILE A 180 -65.64 -27.70 -26.02
N ASN A 181 -66.76 -28.42 -25.94
CA ASN A 181 -66.75 -29.87 -25.79
C ASN A 181 -66.29 -30.52 -27.11
N ILE A 182 -64.99 -30.76 -27.25
CA ILE A 182 -64.44 -31.61 -28.32
C ILE A 182 -64.81 -33.05 -27.96
N ASN A 183 -66.00 -33.48 -28.41
CA ASN A 183 -66.41 -34.87 -28.32
C ASN A 183 -65.42 -35.69 -29.16
N VAL A 184 -64.41 -36.27 -28.52
CA VAL A 184 -63.53 -37.26 -29.15
C VAL A 184 -64.41 -38.48 -29.41
N PRO A 185 -64.74 -38.83 -30.66
CA PRO A 185 -65.51 -40.03 -30.91
C PRO A 185 -64.65 -41.21 -30.46
N ASN A 186 -65.12 -41.92 -29.43
CA ASN A 186 -64.59 -43.21 -29.02
C ASN A 186 -64.78 -44.22 -30.17
N SER A 187 -63.91 -44.18 -31.17
CA SER A 187 -63.79 -45.20 -32.22
C SER A 187 -62.67 -46.18 -31.86
N LEU A 188 -62.69 -46.70 -30.64
CA LEU A 188 -61.91 -47.86 -30.21
C LEU A 188 -62.83 -48.74 -29.40
N ASN A 189 -63.79 -49.37 -30.08
CA ASN A 189 -64.52 -50.55 -29.60
C ASN A 189 -65.11 -51.26 -30.83
N ALA A 190 -64.23 -51.78 -31.69
CA ALA A 190 -64.60 -52.83 -32.63
C ALA A 190 -64.06 -54.16 -32.06
N PRO A 191 -64.92 -55.14 -31.73
CA PRO A 191 -64.46 -56.46 -31.33
C PRO A 191 -63.97 -57.20 -32.58
N VAL A 192 -62.73 -57.68 -32.53
CA VAL A 192 -62.14 -58.53 -33.58
C VAL A 192 -62.65 -59.97 -33.38
N PRO A 193 -63.20 -60.63 -34.42
CA PRO A 193 -63.51 -62.06 -34.39
C PRO A 193 -62.26 -62.94 -34.54
#